data_AF-A0A2T2MZM9-F1
#
_entry.id   AF-A0A2T2MZM9-F1
#
_cell.length_a   1.000
_cell.length_b   1.000
_cell.length_c   1.000
_cell.angle_alpha   90.00
_cell.angle_beta   90.00
_cell.angle_gamma   90.00
#
_symmetry.space_group_name_H-M   'P 1'
#
loop_
_entity.id
_entity.type
_entity.pdbx_description
1 polymer ?
#
loop_
_entity_poly.entity_id
_entity_poly.type
_entity_poly.pdbx_seq_one_letter_code
_entity_poly.pdbx_strand_id
1 'polypeptide(L)'
;MKKGPVFRVTGLLACQPDDNLKAALAATIEDELSDEEKAKLKARVTVVPSCYDDKKRCALVDFFNGVPAFLSALEEDPLGDWQTETSHGDISFDKHFFGFTQLYTPANGMPITADVIAITGLDGHAYGSWRGKGNLGRMWLRDFLSKDMPCCRTMTYGYNSKLSSRGIGMMMDYGRGLMEELKKIRNTEEVGARNVLLPEARKLTTALPRQLRKRPLFFVAHSFGGIILAHVGYLHRNTHARS
;
A
#
# COMPACT_ATOMS: atom_id res chain seq x y z
N MET A 1 11.00 11.55 20.17
CA MET A 1 10.90 12.10 18.81
C MET A 1 9.43 12.06 18.39
N LYS A 2 8.87 13.19 17.94
CA LYS A 2 7.48 13.25 17.47
C LYS A 2 7.42 12.66 16.06
N LYS A 3 6.61 11.62 15.87
CA LYS A 3 6.47 10.97 14.56
C LYS A 3 5.61 11.84 13.63
N GLY A 4 6.18 12.31 12.52
CA GLY A 4 5.50 13.10 11.50
C GLY A 4 4.55 12.28 10.61
N PRO A 5 4.04 12.85 9.51
CA PRO A 5 3.27 12.11 8.52
C PRO A 5 4.12 10.99 7.88
N VAL A 6 3.44 9.99 7.32
CA VAL A 6 4.08 8.93 6.53
C VAL A 6 3.81 9.23 5.07
N PHE A 7 4.85 9.18 4.26
CA PHE A 7 4.74 9.26 2.80
C PHE A 7 4.86 7.88 2.20
N ARG A 8 4.16 7.66 1.10
CA ARG A 8 4.34 6.48 0.25
C ARG A 8 5.28 6.86 -0.88
N VAL A 9 6.21 5.97 -1.20
CA VAL A 9 7.05 6.05 -2.38
C VAL A 9 6.68 4.91 -3.31
N THR A 10 6.45 5.21 -4.57
CA THR A 10 6.17 4.24 -5.64
C THR A 10 7.22 4.36 -6.75
N GLY A 11 7.29 3.38 -7.65
CA GLY A 11 8.24 3.38 -8.78
C GLY A 11 9.54 2.62 -8.52
N LEU A 12 9.82 2.22 -7.27
CA LEU A 12 11.02 1.46 -6.92
C LEU A 12 11.09 0.12 -7.68
N LEU A 13 12.15 -0.12 -8.45
CA LEU A 13 12.37 -1.39 -9.13
C LEU A 13 12.89 -2.46 -8.15
N ALA A 14 12.33 -3.67 -8.22
CA ALA A 14 12.77 -4.82 -7.43
C ALA A 14 14.03 -5.49 -8.03
N CYS A 15 14.96 -4.70 -8.57
CA CYS A 15 16.20 -5.17 -9.19
C CYS A 15 17.28 -5.55 -8.17
N GLN A 16 17.12 -5.13 -6.92
CA GLN A 16 18.06 -5.33 -5.83
C GLN A 16 17.32 -5.82 -4.57
N PRO A 17 18.04 -6.40 -3.58
CA PRO A 17 17.46 -6.73 -2.29
C PRO A 17 16.81 -5.51 -1.61
N ASP A 18 15.74 -5.75 -0.84
CA ASP A 18 14.97 -4.69 -0.18
C ASP A 18 15.84 -3.80 0.74
N ASP A 19 16.91 -4.34 1.34
CA ASP A 19 17.86 -3.56 2.15
C ASP A 19 18.69 -2.57 1.31
N ASN A 20 19.08 -2.95 0.10
CA ASN A 20 19.79 -2.07 -0.82
C ASN A 20 18.85 -0.98 -1.35
N LEU A 21 17.61 -1.33 -1.69
CA LEU A 21 16.59 -0.35 -2.10
C LEU A 21 16.31 0.65 -0.98
N LYS A 22 16.24 0.17 0.26
CA LYS A 22 16.08 1.01 1.45
C LYS A 22 17.24 1.99 1.61
N ALA A 23 18.49 1.51 1.46
CA ALA A 23 19.68 2.35 1.56
C ALA A 23 19.75 3.38 0.42
N ALA A 24 19.48 2.97 -0.81
CA ALA A 24 19.44 3.85 -1.98
C ALA A 24 18.39 4.95 -1.83
N LEU A 25 17.16 4.60 -1.43
CA LEU A 25 16.11 5.59 -1.19
C LEU A 25 16.44 6.51 0.00
N ALA A 26 17.10 6.01 1.03
CA ALA A 26 17.57 6.85 2.13
C ALA A 26 18.62 7.87 1.67
N ALA A 27 19.57 7.44 0.83
CA ALA A 27 20.57 8.33 0.23
C ALA A 27 19.92 9.39 -0.68
N THR A 28 18.97 9.00 -1.55
CA THR A 28 18.22 9.96 -2.36
C THR A 28 17.48 10.98 -1.50
N ILE A 29 16.86 10.55 -0.39
CA ILE A 29 16.22 11.50 0.53
C ILE A 29 17.27 12.44 1.13
N GLU A 30 18.41 11.93 1.58
CA GLU A 30 19.49 12.74 2.17
C GLU A 30 20.07 13.75 1.17
N ASP A 31 20.19 13.40 -0.11
CA ASP A 31 20.68 14.30 -1.15
C ASP A 31 19.74 15.51 -1.39
N GLU A 32 18.44 15.32 -1.16
CA GLU A 32 17.41 16.38 -1.28
C GLU A 32 17.29 17.25 -0.02
N LEU A 33 17.92 16.89 1.10
CA LEU A 33 17.88 17.65 2.35
C LEU A 33 18.96 18.71 2.42
N SER A 34 18.62 19.88 2.98
CA SER A 34 19.63 20.88 3.36
C SER A 34 20.50 20.38 4.53
N ASP A 35 21.66 21.00 4.75
CA ASP A 35 22.54 20.64 5.88
C ASP A 35 21.86 20.86 7.24
N GLU A 36 21.03 21.90 7.37
CA GLU A 36 20.23 22.12 8.58
C GLU A 36 19.15 21.05 8.78
N GLU A 37 18.57 20.56 7.69
CA GLU A 37 17.57 19.50 7.72
C GLU A 37 18.20 18.15 8.08
N LYS A 38 19.36 17.81 7.51
CA LYS A 38 20.13 16.60 7.83
C LYS A 38 20.43 16.48 9.32
N ALA A 39 20.68 17.60 9.99
CA ALA A 39 20.95 17.62 11.43
C ALA A 39 19.69 17.42 12.32
N LYS A 40 18.49 17.72 11.82
CA LYS A 40 17.24 17.79 12.61
C LYS A 40 16.25 16.70 12.27
N LEU A 41 16.08 16.46 10.97
CA LEU A 41 15.14 15.49 10.42
C LEU A 41 15.77 14.11 10.45
N LYS A 42 14.92 13.13 10.73
CA LYS A 42 15.28 11.72 10.60
C LYS A 42 14.24 11.06 9.73
N ALA A 43 14.67 10.37 8.68
CA ALA A 43 13.82 9.53 7.87
C ALA A 43 13.95 8.07 8.31
N ARG A 44 12.84 7.33 8.29
CA ARG A 44 12.86 5.87 8.38
C ARG A 44 12.12 5.29 7.19
N VAL A 45 12.89 4.63 6.34
CA VAL A 45 12.40 3.96 5.14
C VAL A 45 12.03 2.52 5.47
N THR A 46 10.87 2.07 5.02
CA THR A 46 10.44 0.67 5.03
C THR A 46 10.00 0.28 3.64
N VAL A 47 10.76 -0.60 2.98
CA VAL A 47 10.41 -1.15 1.67
C VAL A 47 9.39 -2.27 1.85
N VAL A 48 8.39 -2.31 0.98
CA VAL A 48 7.31 -3.30 0.96
C VAL A 48 7.01 -3.73 -0.47
N PRO A 49 6.44 -4.93 -0.69
CA PRO A 49 6.00 -5.35 -2.02
C PRO A 49 5.00 -4.36 -2.64
N SER A 50 5.12 -4.13 -3.95
CA SER A 50 4.08 -3.41 -4.70
C SER A 50 2.83 -4.28 -4.80
N CYS A 51 1.66 -3.65 -4.75
CA CYS A 51 0.41 -4.39 -4.89
C CYS A 51 0.09 -4.80 -6.33
N TYR A 52 0.71 -4.13 -7.30
CA TYR A 52 0.31 -4.15 -8.71
C TYR A 52 1.32 -4.82 -9.63
N ASP A 53 2.59 -4.91 -9.20
CA ASP A 53 3.68 -5.41 -10.04
C ASP A 53 4.77 -6.02 -9.15
N ASP A 54 4.99 -7.33 -9.26
CA ASP A 54 5.99 -8.08 -8.49
C ASP A 54 7.43 -7.61 -8.77
N LYS A 55 7.66 -6.97 -9.92
CA LYS A 55 8.95 -6.37 -10.30
C LYS A 55 9.16 -4.99 -9.71
N LYS A 56 8.19 -4.47 -8.95
CA LYS A 56 8.27 -3.20 -8.26
C LYS A 56 8.14 -3.37 -6.76
N ARG A 57 8.55 -2.34 -6.05
CA ARG A 57 8.36 -2.15 -4.62
C ARG A 57 7.66 -0.82 -4.38
N CYS A 58 7.09 -0.70 -3.20
CA CYS A 58 6.71 0.58 -2.61
C CYS A 58 7.58 0.79 -1.37
N ALA A 59 7.66 2.02 -0.89
CA ALA A 59 8.21 2.28 0.43
C ALA A 59 7.28 3.16 1.26
N LEU A 60 7.36 3.00 2.57
CA LEU A 60 6.72 3.83 3.56
C LEU A 60 7.81 4.61 4.29
N VAL A 61 7.79 5.93 4.15
CA VAL A 61 8.81 6.82 4.72
C VAL A 61 8.21 7.57 5.90
N ASP A 62 8.67 7.25 7.11
CA ASP A 62 8.32 8.00 8.31
C ASP A 62 9.35 9.15 8.49
N PHE A 63 8.92 10.40 8.39
CA PHE A 63 9.75 11.53 8.80
C PHE A 63 9.50 11.89 10.26
N PHE A 64 10.58 12.09 11.01
CA PHE A 64 10.56 12.52 12.40
C PHE A 64 11.02 13.98 12.50
N ASN A 65 10.40 14.72 13.42
CA ASN A 65 10.70 16.13 13.70
C ASN A 65 10.36 17.13 12.58
N GLY A 66 9.61 16.74 11.55
CA GLY A 66 9.14 17.66 10.51
C GLY A 66 8.89 16.95 9.19
N VAL A 67 8.51 17.74 8.19
CA VAL A 67 8.43 17.35 6.78
C VAL A 67 9.55 18.08 6.05
N PRO A 68 10.35 17.40 5.21
CA PRO A 68 11.38 18.04 4.40
C PRO A 68 10.84 19.15 3.50
N ALA A 69 11.66 20.15 3.20
CA ALA A 69 11.30 21.26 2.32
C ALA A 69 10.85 20.79 0.94
N PHE A 70 11.51 19.78 0.34
CA PHE A 70 11.14 19.26 -0.98
C PHE A 70 9.75 18.60 -1.01
N LEU A 71 9.22 18.16 0.14
CA LEU A 71 7.87 17.60 0.28
C LEU A 71 6.86 18.60 0.85
N SER A 72 7.25 19.84 1.13
CA SER A 72 6.37 20.85 1.75
C SER A 72 5.16 21.17 0.89
N ALA A 73 5.29 21.15 -0.43
CA ALA A 73 4.18 21.32 -1.37
C ALA A 73 3.07 20.26 -1.18
N LEU A 74 3.40 19.06 -0.71
CA LEU A 74 2.43 18.01 -0.41
C LEU A 74 1.68 18.22 0.92
N GLU A 75 2.10 19.19 1.74
CA GLU A 75 1.29 19.66 2.87
C GLU A 75 0.21 20.64 2.39
N GLU A 76 0.50 21.45 1.38
CA GLU A 76 -0.42 22.43 0.79
C GLU A 76 -1.41 21.78 -0.18
N ASP A 77 -0.92 20.89 -1.05
CA ASP A 77 -1.72 20.02 -1.92
C ASP A 77 -1.51 18.53 -1.57
N PRO A 78 -2.26 17.99 -0.59
CA PRO A 78 -2.13 16.60 -0.18
C PRO A 78 -2.50 15.57 -1.26
N LEU A 79 -3.09 15.99 -2.38
CA LEU A 79 -3.45 15.12 -3.51
C LEU A 79 -2.40 15.12 -4.61
N GLY A 80 -1.38 15.97 -4.51
CA GLY A 80 -0.27 16.02 -5.43
C GLY A 80 0.71 14.86 -5.22
N ASP A 81 1.62 14.77 -6.19
CA ASP A 81 2.77 13.86 -6.21
C ASP A 81 4.05 14.70 -6.35
N TRP A 82 5.12 14.26 -5.71
CA TRP A 82 6.47 14.78 -5.96
C TRP A 82 7.33 13.70 -6.58
N GLN A 83 7.93 13.97 -7.74
CA GLN A 83 8.66 12.98 -8.54
C GLN A 83 10.13 13.36 -8.65
N THR A 84 10.99 12.35 -8.63
CA THR A 84 12.43 12.52 -8.89
C THR A 84 12.99 11.30 -9.62
N GLU A 85 14.05 11.51 -10.38
CA GLU A 85 14.78 10.47 -11.08
C GLU A 85 15.88 9.91 -10.17
N THR A 86 15.96 8.59 -10.06
CA THR A 86 17.07 7.92 -9.38
C THR A 86 17.94 7.18 -10.39
N SER A 87 19.10 6.70 -9.95
CA SER A 87 19.94 5.78 -10.75
C SER A 87 19.22 4.49 -11.18
N HIS A 88 18.05 4.21 -10.62
CA HIS A 88 17.25 3.00 -10.87
C HIS A 88 15.86 3.33 -11.44
N GLY A 89 15.67 4.55 -11.95
CA GLY A 89 14.44 5.02 -12.57
C GLY A 89 13.63 5.98 -11.69
N ASP A 90 12.48 6.37 -12.20
CA ASP A 90 11.63 7.41 -11.58
C ASP A 90 10.91 6.88 -10.34
N ILE A 91 10.93 7.68 -9.29
CA ILE A 91 10.14 7.44 -8.07
C ILE A 91 9.17 8.59 -7.83
N SER A 92 8.04 8.27 -7.21
CA SER A 92 7.00 9.25 -6.85
C SER A 92 6.68 9.15 -5.37
N PHE A 93 6.75 10.29 -4.68
CA PHE A 93 6.31 10.48 -3.31
C PHE A 93 4.88 11.01 -3.30
N ASP A 94 4.02 10.35 -2.53
CA ASP A 94 2.65 10.79 -2.27
C ASP A 94 2.29 10.71 -0.80
N LYS A 95 1.34 11.56 -0.40
CA LYS A 95 0.73 11.54 0.94
C LYS A 95 -0.69 10.99 0.93
N HIS A 96 -1.36 10.93 -0.22
CA HIS A 96 -2.78 10.56 -0.30
C HIS A 96 -3.03 9.04 -0.24
N PHE A 97 -2.05 8.19 -0.58
CA PHE A 97 -2.17 6.72 -0.58
C PHE A 97 -3.30 6.18 -1.47
N PHE A 98 -3.57 6.80 -2.61
CA PHE A 98 -4.64 6.34 -3.52
C PHE A 98 -4.26 5.00 -4.17
N GLY A 99 -5.26 4.16 -4.37
CA GLY A 99 -5.07 2.77 -4.76
C GLY A 99 -4.64 1.91 -3.57
N PHE A 100 -4.08 0.73 -3.88
CA PHE A 100 -3.64 -0.23 -2.89
C PHE A 100 -2.21 0.04 -2.44
N THR A 101 -2.03 0.01 -1.13
CA THR A 101 -0.70 0.04 -0.50
C THR A 101 -0.58 -1.09 0.48
N GLN A 102 0.39 -1.98 0.25
CA GLN A 102 0.72 -3.03 1.19
C GLN A 102 1.47 -2.43 2.38
N LEU A 103 1.19 -2.93 3.58
CA LEU A 103 1.65 -2.27 4.81
C LEU A 103 2.91 -2.90 5.41
N TYR A 104 3.20 -4.15 5.06
CA TYR A 104 4.38 -4.89 5.50
C TYR A 104 4.68 -6.06 4.56
N THR A 105 5.92 -6.55 4.59
CA THR A 105 6.33 -7.78 3.91
C THR A 105 5.89 -8.98 4.75
N PRO A 106 5.10 -9.94 4.20
CA PRO A 106 4.74 -11.16 4.90
C PRO A 106 5.98 -11.97 5.28
N ALA A 107 5.84 -12.86 6.26
CA ALA A 107 6.95 -13.69 6.72
C ALA A 107 7.63 -14.45 5.57
N ASN A 108 8.95 -14.30 5.48
CA ASN A 108 9.76 -14.92 4.43
C ASN A 108 9.59 -16.45 4.42
N GLY A 109 9.54 -17.02 3.22
CA GLY A 109 9.46 -18.46 3.03
C GLY A 109 8.08 -19.07 3.28
N MET A 110 7.08 -18.28 3.69
CA MET A 110 5.71 -18.75 3.90
C MET A 110 4.77 -18.21 2.81
N PRO A 111 3.84 -19.03 2.28
CA PRO A 111 2.86 -18.56 1.31
C PRO A 111 1.90 -17.57 1.97
N ILE A 112 1.44 -16.58 1.18
CA ILE A 112 0.36 -15.69 1.62
C ILE A 112 -0.91 -16.51 1.83
N THR A 113 -1.46 -16.44 3.05
CA THR A 113 -2.60 -17.24 3.49
C THR A 113 -3.94 -16.55 3.23
N ALA A 114 -3.98 -15.22 3.30
CA ALA A 114 -5.15 -14.40 3.02
C ALA A 114 -4.76 -12.96 2.64
N ASP A 115 -5.67 -12.29 1.93
CA ASP A 115 -5.62 -10.86 1.70
C ASP A 115 -6.50 -10.15 2.73
N VAL A 116 -5.97 -9.11 3.38
CA VAL A 116 -6.71 -8.26 4.32
C VAL A 116 -6.71 -6.84 3.77
N ILE A 117 -7.88 -6.29 3.47
CA ILE A 117 -8.03 -4.97 2.86
C ILE A 117 -8.76 -4.03 3.81
N ALA A 118 -8.09 -2.94 4.16
CA ALA A 118 -8.68 -1.89 4.97
C ALA A 118 -9.20 -0.74 4.12
N ILE A 119 -10.46 -0.34 4.39
CA ILE A 119 -11.18 0.69 3.65
C ILE A 119 -11.75 1.70 4.65
N THR A 120 -11.33 2.95 4.52
CA THR A 120 -11.77 4.04 5.38
C THR A 120 -13.12 4.59 4.93
N GLY A 121 -13.74 5.43 5.78
CA GLY A 121 -14.94 6.17 5.43
C GLY A 121 -14.64 7.52 4.75
N LEU A 122 -15.69 8.32 4.58
CA LEU A 122 -15.60 9.70 4.12
C LEU A 122 -14.72 10.52 5.06
N ASP A 123 -13.99 11.49 4.48
CA ASP A 123 -12.98 12.29 5.18
C ASP A 123 -11.87 11.46 5.88
N GLY A 124 -11.82 10.16 5.58
CA GLY A 124 -10.81 9.24 6.09
C GLY A 124 -9.58 9.23 5.20
N HIS A 125 -8.39 9.27 5.81
CA HIS A 125 -7.12 9.04 5.13
C HIS A 125 -6.77 7.56 5.17
N ALA A 126 -6.38 6.96 4.04
CA ALA A 126 -6.12 5.52 3.92
C ALA A 126 -5.14 4.98 4.97
N TYR A 127 -3.95 5.59 5.09
CA TYR A 127 -3.00 5.24 6.16
C TYR A 127 -3.36 5.84 7.53
N GLY A 128 -3.66 7.14 7.57
CA GLY A 128 -3.85 7.92 8.81
C GLY A 128 -5.01 7.47 9.68
N SER A 129 -6.12 6.98 9.10
CA SER A 129 -7.31 6.59 9.86
C SER A 129 -7.07 5.39 10.79
N TRP A 130 -6.07 4.55 10.47
CA TRP A 130 -5.68 3.39 11.26
C TRP A 130 -4.48 3.67 12.16
N ARG A 131 -4.00 4.92 12.19
CA ARG A 131 -2.86 5.35 12.99
C ARG A 131 -3.31 6.00 14.29
N GLY A 132 -2.77 5.51 15.41
CA GLY A 132 -3.02 6.09 16.72
C GLY A 132 -2.46 7.52 16.82
N LYS A 133 -3.20 8.39 17.53
CA LYS A 133 -2.83 9.80 17.77
C LYS A 133 -1.70 10.00 18.80
N GLY A 134 -1.24 8.93 19.46
CA GLY A 134 -0.18 9.00 20.46
C GLY A 134 1.21 9.29 19.87
N ASN A 135 2.18 9.63 20.73
CA ASN A 135 3.53 10.04 20.33
C ASN A 135 4.28 9.03 19.45
N LEU A 136 4.03 7.73 19.64
CA LEU A 136 4.63 6.67 18.83
C LEU A 136 4.01 6.56 17.43
N GLY A 137 2.81 7.13 17.22
CA GLY A 137 2.11 7.14 15.94
C GLY A 137 2.03 5.76 15.29
N ARG A 138 1.72 4.73 16.07
CA ARG A 138 1.65 3.35 15.58
C ARG A 138 0.39 3.14 14.73
N MET A 139 0.54 2.48 13.60
CA MET A 139 -0.53 2.14 12.69
C MET A 139 -0.98 0.71 12.98
N TRP A 140 -2.26 0.52 13.33
CA TRP A 140 -2.78 -0.75 13.84
C TRP A 140 -2.44 -1.96 12.94
N LEU A 141 -2.79 -1.86 11.65
CA LEU A 141 -2.61 -2.94 10.68
C LEU A 141 -1.14 -3.24 10.39
N ARG A 142 -0.26 -2.24 10.48
CA ARG A 142 1.17 -2.38 10.19
C ARG A 142 1.99 -2.80 11.41
N ASP A 143 1.73 -2.21 12.57
CA ASP A 143 2.59 -2.32 13.76
C ASP A 143 2.11 -3.38 14.77
N PHE A 144 0.87 -3.86 14.64
CA PHE A 144 0.28 -4.86 15.52
C PHE A 144 -0.25 -6.07 14.73
N LEU A 145 -1.16 -5.87 13.77
CA LEU A 145 -1.75 -6.99 13.02
C LEU A 145 -0.70 -7.82 12.26
N SER A 146 0.39 -7.19 11.82
CA SER A 146 1.52 -7.90 11.19
C SER A 146 2.19 -8.94 12.08
N LYS A 147 2.10 -8.79 13.41
CA LYS A 147 2.64 -9.76 14.38
C LYS A 147 1.66 -10.91 14.60
N ASP A 148 0.38 -10.60 14.64
CA ASP A 148 -0.68 -11.59 14.86
C ASP A 148 -0.93 -12.42 13.58
N MET A 149 -0.81 -11.79 12.41
CA MET A 149 -1.09 -12.35 11.08
C MET A 149 0.09 -12.15 10.11
N PRO A 150 1.29 -12.70 10.41
CA PRO A 150 2.51 -12.44 9.64
C PRO A 150 2.48 -13.02 8.23
N CYS A 151 1.62 -14.01 7.95
CA CYS A 151 1.47 -14.61 6.63
C CYS A 151 0.28 -14.01 5.84
N CYS A 152 -0.33 -12.93 6.31
CA CYS A 152 -1.35 -12.21 5.57
C CYS A 152 -0.73 -11.09 4.73
N ARG A 153 -1.28 -10.88 3.53
CA ARG A 153 -1.03 -9.69 2.74
C ARG A 153 -2.02 -8.62 3.16
N THR A 154 -1.60 -7.72 4.04
CA THR A 154 -2.46 -6.63 4.51
C THR A 154 -2.21 -5.34 3.74
N MET A 155 -3.29 -4.76 3.23
CA MET A 155 -3.30 -3.58 2.38
C MET A 155 -4.29 -2.54 2.91
N THR A 156 -4.01 -1.27 2.65
CA THR A 156 -5.01 -0.21 2.71
C THR A 156 -5.40 0.19 1.29
N TYR A 157 -6.67 0.53 1.10
CA TYR A 157 -7.18 1.13 -0.13
C TYR A 157 -7.49 2.60 0.09
N GLY A 158 -6.81 3.49 -0.64
CA GLY A 158 -7.13 4.91 -0.66
C GLY A 158 -7.93 5.32 -1.87
N TYR A 159 -8.86 6.24 -1.65
CA TYR A 159 -9.67 6.89 -2.67
C TYR A 159 -9.89 8.34 -2.25
N ASN A 160 -10.29 9.21 -3.19
CA ASN A 160 -10.59 10.59 -2.85
C ASN A 160 -11.84 10.65 -1.97
N SER A 161 -11.64 10.70 -0.65
CA SER A 161 -12.70 10.61 0.36
C SER A 161 -13.29 11.97 0.76
N LYS A 162 -12.76 13.07 0.24
CA LYS A 162 -13.29 14.42 0.45
C LYS A 162 -14.55 14.61 -0.39
N LEU A 163 -15.71 14.78 0.25
CA LEU A 163 -16.95 15.14 -0.45
C LEU A 163 -16.85 16.58 -0.94
N SER A 164 -16.78 16.79 -2.25
CA SER A 164 -16.93 18.14 -2.82
C SER A 164 -18.34 18.42 -3.37
N SER A 165 -19.23 17.44 -3.56
CA SER A 165 -20.68 17.69 -3.77
C SER A 165 -21.51 16.39 -3.76
N ARG A 166 -22.80 16.52 -3.46
CA ARG A 166 -23.74 15.48 -3.02
C ARG A 166 -24.25 14.60 -4.17
N GLY A 167 -24.13 13.26 -4.09
CA GLY A 167 -24.88 12.35 -4.97
C GLY A 167 -24.65 10.85 -4.80
N ILE A 168 -25.66 10.06 -5.15
CA ILE A 168 -25.63 8.58 -5.24
C ILE A 168 -24.64 8.08 -6.31
N GLY A 169 -24.38 8.88 -7.35
CA GLY A 169 -23.40 8.57 -8.41
C GLY A 169 -22.01 8.29 -7.86
N MET A 170 -21.56 9.08 -6.88
CA MET A 170 -20.24 8.92 -6.26
C MET A 170 -20.09 7.57 -5.54
N MET A 171 -21.16 7.04 -4.93
CA MET A 171 -21.13 5.70 -4.30
C MET A 171 -20.90 4.60 -5.34
N MET A 172 -21.56 4.69 -6.49
CA MET A 172 -21.38 3.74 -7.58
C MET A 172 -19.96 3.83 -8.15
N ASP A 173 -19.42 5.05 -8.27
CA ASP A 173 -18.08 5.29 -8.78
C ASP A 173 -17.00 4.75 -7.84
N TYR A 174 -17.14 4.96 -6.53
CA TYR A 174 -16.22 4.38 -5.54
C TYR A 174 -16.28 2.85 -5.52
N GLY A 175 -17.47 2.26 -5.57
CA GLY A 175 -17.63 0.81 -5.63
C GLY A 175 -17.04 0.22 -6.91
N ARG A 176 -17.26 0.87 -8.06
CA ARG A 176 -16.66 0.46 -9.34
C ARG A 176 -15.14 0.62 -9.32
N GLY A 177 -14.64 1.75 -8.82
CA GLY A 177 -13.21 2.00 -8.68
C GLY A 177 -12.53 0.95 -7.81
N LEU A 178 -13.09 0.64 -6.64
CA LEU A 178 -12.59 -0.43 -5.78
C LEU A 178 -12.62 -1.80 -6.50
N MET A 179 -13.69 -2.12 -7.23
CA MET A 179 -13.79 -3.37 -7.99
C MET A 179 -12.71 -3.48 -9.06
N GLU A 180 -12.45 -2.42 -9.83
CA GLU A 180 -11.41 -2.42 -10.86
C GLU A 180 -10.01 -2.55 -10.25
N GLU A 181 -9.75 -1.85 -9.16
CA GLU A 181 -8.48 -1.97 -8.43
C GLU A 181 -8.30 -3.37 -7.84
N LEU A 182 -9.37 -3.98 -7.27
CA LEU A 182 -9.34 -5.34 -6.75
C LEU A 182 -8.98 -6.37 -7.83
N LYS A 183 -9.53 -6.20 -9.04
CA LYS A 183 -9.18 -7.06 -10.18
C LYS A 183 -7.70 -6.95 -10.51
N LYS A 184 -7.11 -5.76 -10.52
CA LYS A 184 -5.68 -5.56 -10.81
C LYS A 184 -4.79 -6.35 -9.85
N ILE A 185 -5.04 -6.22 -8.54
CA ILE A 185 -4.17 -6.83 -7.51
C ILE A 185 -4.41 -8.33 -7.29
N ARG A 186 -5.50 -8.89 -7.81
CA ARG A 186 -5.86 -10.32 -7.74
C ARG A 186 -5.57 -11.07 -9.04
N ASN A 187 -5.39 -10.35 -10.16
CA ASN A 187 -5.00 -10.92 -11.45
C ASN A 187 -3.47 -10.96 -11.64
N THR A 188 -2.67 -10.35 -10.76
CA THR A 188 -1.23 -10.53 -10.77
C THR A 188 -0.90 -11.99 -10.41
N GLU A 189 -0.27 -12.71 -11.35
CA GLU A 189 0.24 -14.05 -11.09
C GLU A 189 1.32 -13.93 -10.01
N GLU A 190 1.06 -14.42 -8.79
CA GLU A 190 2.15 -14.55 -7.82
C GLU A 190 3.14 -15.62 -8.30
N VAL A 191 4.21 -15.17 -8.93
CA VAL A 191 5.44 -15.94 -9.14
C VAL A 191 6.26 -16.02 -7.84
N GLY A 192 5.79 -15.39 -6.74
CA GLY A 192 6.42 -15.44 -5.41
C GLY A 192 6.62 -16.85 -4.85
N ALA A 193 5.83 -17.84 -5.27
CA ALA A 193 6.04 -19.25 -4.92
C ALA A 193 6.93 -20.01 -5.92
N ARG A 194 7.23 -19.46 -7.10
CA ARG A 194 8.01 -20.12 -8.16
C ARG A 194 9.52 -20.01 -7.96
N ASN A 195 10.00 -19.01 -7.22
CA ASN A 195 11.43 -18.73 -7.05
C ASN A 195 12.05 -19.25 -5.74
N VAL A 196 11.25 -19.80 -4.82
CA VAL A 196 11.72 -20.34 -3.53
C VAL A 196 11.77 -21.88 -3.52
N LEU A 197 11.17 -22.54 -4.51
CA LEU A 197 11.05 -23.99 -4.53
C LEU A 197 12.09 -24.65 -5.44
N LEU A 198 12.71 -25.71 -4.91
CA LEU A 198 13.65 -26.59 -5.61
C LEU A 198 13.07 -27.12 -6.94
N PRO A 199 13.91 -27.44 -7.94
CA PRO A 199 13.46 -27.93 -9.24
C PRO A 199 12.49 -29.13 -9.17
N GLU A 200 12.62 -30.05 -8.21
CA GLU A 200 11.66 -31.16 -8.03
C GLU A 200 10.25 -30.72 -7.62
N ALA A 201 10.10 -29.64 -6.84
CA ALA A 201 8.79 -29.13 -6.42
C ALA A 201 8.03 -28.43 -7.57
N ARG A 202 8.73 -28.09 -8.67
CA ARG A 202 8.12 -27.48 -9.87
C ARG A 202 7.11 -28.41 -10.55
N LYS A 203 7.33 -29.73 -10.52
CA LYS A 203 6.40 -30.70 -11.15
C LYS A 203 5.02 -30.77 -10.47
N LEU A 204 4.91 -30.32 -9.22
CA LEU A 204 3.63 -30.26 -8.49
C LEU A 204 2.89 -28.91 -8.66
N THR A 205 3.55 -27.88 -9.23
CA THR A 205 3.04 -26.49 -9.25
C THR A 205 2.14 -26.12 -10.43
N THR A 206 1.86 -27.02 -11.36
CA THR A 206 0.85 -26.80 -12.42
C THR A 206 -0.57 -26.64 -11.86
N ALA A 207 -0.81 -27.00 -10.59
CA ALA A 207 -2.06 -26.77 -9.86
C ALA A 207 -2.13 -25.42 -9.11
N LEU A 208 -1.01 -24.70 -8.96
CA LEU A 208 -0.91 -23.48 -8.15
C LEU A 208 -1.65 -22.25 -8.72
N PRO A 209 -1.73 -22.01 -10.05
CA PRO A 209 -2.50 -20.88 -10.60
C PRO A 209 -3.99 -20.92 -10.21
N ARG A 210 -4.53 -22.13 -9.99
CA ARG A 210 -5.92 -22.34 -9.52
C ARG A 210 -6.13 -22.06 -8.03
N GLN A 211 -5.08 -22.07 -7.21
CA GLN A 211 -5.20 -21.79 -5.76
C GLN A 211 -5.26 -20.29 -5.42
N LEU A 212 -4.69 -19.40 -6.24
CA LEU A 212 -4.84 -17.95 -6.06
C LEU A 212 -6.30 -17.48 -6.20
N ARG A 213 -7.08 -18.14 -7.06
CA ARG A 213 -8.55 -17.95 -7.15
C ARG A 213 -9.31 -18.33 -5.87
N LYS A 214 -8.67 -18.94 -4.88
CA LYS A 214 -9.27 -19.40 -3.61
C LYS A 214 -8.72 -18.74 -2.36
N ARG A 215 -7.81 -17.75 -2.47
CA ARG A 215 -7.30 -17.06 -1.27
C ARG A 215 -8.40 -16.24 -0.61
N PRO A 216 -8.70 -16.48 0.67
CA PRO A 216 -9.69 -15.70 1.40
C PRO A 216 -9.39 -14.20 1.34
N LEU A 217 -10.44 -13.41 1.18
CA LEU A 217 -10.37 -11.96 1.14
C LEU A 217 -11.17 -11.41 2.33
N PHE A 218 -10.49 -10.77 3.27
CA PHE A 218 -11.09 -10.14 4.43
C PHE A 218 -11.09 -8.62 4.25
N PHE A 219 -12.19 -8.00 4.61
CA PHE A 219 -12.32 -6.54 4.58
C PHE A 219 -12.45 -6.00 6.00
N VAL A 220 -11.69 -4.94 6.29
CA VAL A 220 -11.83 -4.12 7.49
C VAL A 220 -12.32 -2.75 7.03
N ALA A 221 -13.63 -2.55 7.11
CA ALA A 221 -14.28 -1.35 6.59
C ALA A 221 -14.83 -0.48 7.73
N HIS A 222 -14.57 0.82 7.66
CA HIS A 222 -15.07 1.79 8.65
C HIS A 222 -16.09 2.75 8.03
N SER A 223 -17.23 2.96 8.69
CA SER A 223 -18.28 3.90 8.28
C SER A 223 -18.66 3.72 6.80
N PHE A 224 -18.59 4.78 5.99
CA PHE A 224 -18.92 4.76 4.56
C PHE A 224 -18.11 3.73 3.74
N GLY A 225 -16.91 3.33 4.19
CA GLY A 225 -16.17 2.24 3.56
C GLY A 225 -16.95 0.91 3.53
N GLY A 226 -17.80 0.68 4.53
CA GLY A 226 -18.71 -0.47 4.57
C GLY A 226 -19.82 -0.39 3.51
N ILE A 227 -20.28 0.82 3.20
CA ILE A 227 -21.29 1.06 2.14
C ILE A 227 -20.68 0.81 0.75
N ILE A 228 -19.45 1.30 0.53
CA ILE A 228 -18.69 1.00 -0.71
C ILE A 228 -18.58 -0.52 -0.90
N LEU A 229 -18.21 -1.24 0.16
CA LEU A 229 -18.06 -2.70 0.10
C LEU A 229 -19.39 -3.42 -0.16
N ALA A 230 -20.48 -2.98 0.45
CA ALA A 230 -21.81 -3.54 0.18
C ALA A 230 -22.19 -3.40 -1.30
N HIS A 231 -21.85 -2.26 -1.92
CA HIS A 231 -22.08 -2.02 -3.34
C HIS A 231 -21.21 -2.93 -4.23
N VAL A 232 -19.93 -3.12 -3.89
CA VAL A 232 -19.04 -4.09 -4.57
C VAL A 232 -19.65 -5.49 -4.54
N GLY A 233 -20.17 -5.94 -3.39
CA GLY A 233 -20.84 -7.22 -3.25
C GLY A 233 -22.11 -7.34 -4.12
N TYR A 234 -22.89 -6.27 -4.23
CA TYR A 234 -24.04 -6.20 -5.13
C TYR A 234 -23.63 -6.31 -6.61
N LEU A 235 -22.60 -5.57 -7.03
CA LEU A 235 -22.08 -5.61 -8.39
C LEU A 235 -21.59 -7.01 -8.77
N HIS A 236 -20.84 -7.66 -7.88
CA HIS A 236 -20.30 -9.00 -8.12
C HIS A 236 -21.41 -10.06 -8.33
N ARG A 237 -22.47 -10.03 -7.51
CA ARG A 237 -23.61 -10.94 -7.66
C ARG A 237 -24.34 -10.76 -8.99
N ASN A 238 -24.54 -9.52 -9.40
CA ASN A 238 -25.27 -9.21 -10.64
C ASN A 238 -24.48 -9.52 -11.91
N THR A 239 -23.15 -9.47 -11.87
CA THR A 239 -22.32 -9.94 -13.00
C THR A 239 -22.40 -11.45 -13.18
N HIS A 240 -22.54 -12.22 -12.10
CA HIS A 240 -22.65 -13.69 -12.16
C HIS A 240 -24.08 -14.20 -12.40
N ALA A 241 -25.11 -13.40 -12.09
CA ALA A 241 -26.50 -13.75 -12.42
C ALA A 241 -26.85 -13.55 -13.91
N ARG A 242 -25.98 -12.88 -14.68
CA ARG A 242 -26.18 -12.60 -16.12
C ARG A 242 -25.29 -13.44 -17.05
N SER A 243 -24.53 -14.39 -16.50
CA SER A 243 -23.66 -15.33 -17.22
C SER A 243 -24.21 -16.75 -17.13
#